data_AF-A0A5A8AMU8-F1
#
_entry.id   AF-A0A5A8AMU8-F1
#
_cell.length_a   1.000
_cell.length_b   1.000
_cell.length_c   1.000
_cell.angle_alpha   90.00
_cell.angle_beta   90.00
_cell.angle_gamma   90.00
#
_symmetry.space_group_name_H-M   'P 1'
#
loop_
_entity.id
_entity.type
_entity.pdbx_description
1 polymer ?
#
loop_
_entity_poly.entity_id
_entity_poly.type
_entity_poly.pdbx_seq_one_letter_code
_entity_poly.pdbx_strand_id
1 'polypeptide(L)'
;MLTLIEELNLINIPPLRKCGEILKKNERLKTYFYKLQIAKPCNSNEDALGLINSILVEVEDCHSGLSAKKMPGLKYSGRMYPVQDDFIIRENGKIIARSKGNEIIIENDGDFVIFDRYTREIIISKIK
;
A
#
# COMPACT_ATOMS: atom_id res chain seq x y z
N MET A 1 -4.46 4.00 -26.94
CA MET A 1 -4.94 3.36 -25.70
C MET A 1 -3.72 3.27 -24.82
N LEU A 2 -3.61 4.18 -23.84
CA LEU A 2 -2.45 4.23 -22.96
C LEU A 2 -2.57 3.06 -21.98
N THR A 3 -1.46 2.40 -21.69
CA THR A 3 -1.37 1.39 -20.64
C THR A 3 -1.61 2.03 -19.27
N LEU A 4 -2.03 1.25 -18.29
CA LEU A 4 -2.22 1.73 -16.91
C LEU A 4 -0.91 2.29 -16.29
N ILE A 5 0.25 1.89 -16.82
CA ILE A 5 1.58 2.46 -16.52
C ILE A 5 1.71 3.90 -17.08
N GLU A 6 1.17 4.16 -18.27
CA GLU A 6 1.13 5.49 -18.88
C GLU A 6 0.11 6.42 -18.21
N GLU A 7 -0.98 5.88 -17.63
CA GLU A 7 -1.92 6.65 -16.80
C GLU A 7 -1.34 6.99 -15.42
N LEU A 8 -0.51 6.12 -14.84
CA LEU A 8 0.26 6.41 -13.63
C LEU A 8 1.39 7.43 -13.86
N ASN A 9 2.00 7.47 -15.05
CA ASN A 9 2.95 8.51 -15.46
C ASN A 9 2.28 9.90 -15.67
N LEU A 10 0.95 9.95 -15.77
CA LEU A 10 0.16 11.19 -15.77
C LEU A 10 -0.23 11.62 -14.36
N ILE A 11 -0.01 10.79 -13.34
CA ILE A 11 -0.04 11.27 -11.96
C ILE A 11 1.19 12.14 -11.80
N ASN A 12 0.96 13.43 -11.64
CA ASN A 12 1.97 14.36 -11.15
C ASN A 12 2.37 13.88 -9.74
N ILE A 13 3.33 12.94 -9.67
CA ILE A 13 3.88 12.40 -8.43
C ILE A 13 4.64 13.57 -7.82
N PRO A 14 4.12 14.19 -6.74
CA PRO A 14 4.86 15.28 -6.11
C PRO A 14 6.21 14.74 -5.65
N PRO A 15 7.28 15.56 -5.63
CA PRO A 15 8.57 15.12 -5.13
C PRO A 15 8.39 14.44 -3.77
N LEU A 16 9.12 13.34 -3.54
CA LEU A 16 9.15 12.67 -2.24
C LEU A 16 9.31 13.73 -1.15
N ARG A 17 8.28 13.86 -0.32
CA ARG A 17 8.21 14.89 0.70
C ARG A 17 9.22 14.57 1.80
N LYS A 18 9.76 15.61 2.42
CA LYS A 18 10.72 15.41 3.51
C LYS A 18 10.00 14.83 4.73
N CYS A 19 10.53 13.77 5.33
CA CYS A 19 10.00 13.23 6.58
C CYS A 19 9.88 14.35 7.63
N GLY A 20 8.74 14.40 8.33
CA GLY A 20 8.36 15.49 9.25
C GLY A 20 7.40 16.52 8.63
N GLU A 21 7.28 16.59 7.30
CA GLU A 21 6.22 17.38 6.64
C GLU A 21 4.87 16.69 6.82
N ILE A 22 3.89 17.39 7.42
CA ILE A 22 2.54 16.85 7.61
C ILE A 22 1.76 16.95 6.30
N LEU A 23 1.26 15.81 5.83
CA LEU A 23 0.58 15.68 4.54
C LEU A 23 -0.88 15.26 4.68
N LYS A 24 -1.71 15.65 3.72
CA LYS A 24 -3.09 15.14 3.63
C LYS A 24 -3.08 13.64 3.32
N LYS A 25 -4.16 12.94 3.68
CA LYS A 25 -4.29 11.48 3.49
C LYS A 25 -4.02 11.05 2.04
N ASN A 26 -4.57 11.78 1.07
CA ASN A 26 -4.40 11.48 -0.35
C ASN A 26 -2.94 11.64 -0.81
N GLU A 27 -2.22 12.63 -0.31
CA GLU A 27 -0.79 12.82 -0.60
C GLU A 27 0.05 11.69 -0.01
N ARG A 28 -0.24 11.29 1.24
CA ARG A 28 0.40 10.12 1.87
C ARG A 28 0.15 8.84 1.09
N LEU A 29 -1.09 8.62 0.65
CA LEU A 29 -1.43 7.45 -0.15
C LEU A 29 -0.67 7.43 -1.49
N LYS A 30 -0.48 8.59 -2.14
CA LYS A 30 0.39 8.71 -3.33
C LYS A 30 1.84 8.35 -3.01
N THR A 31 2.40 8.86 -1.91
CA THR A 31 3.77 8.53 -1.47
C THR A 31 3.91 7.03 -1.19
N TYR A 32 2.92 6.42 -0.56
CA TYR A 32 2.86 4.99 -0.28
C TYR A 32 2.94 4.15 -1.55
N PHE A 33 2.05 4.41 -2.53
CA PHE A 33 2.06 3.68 -3.79
C PHE A 33 3.33 3.92 -4.61
N TYR A 34 3.85 5.15 -4.61
CA TYR A 34 5.13 5.45 -5.27
C TYR A 34 6.29 4.64 -4.66
N LYS A 35 6.40 4.60 -3.32
CA LYS A 35 7.42 3.81 -2.63
C LYS A 35 7.31 2.31 -2.95
N LEU A 36 6.08 1.77 -3.03
CA LEU A 36 5.87 0.37 -3.44
C LEU A 36 6.33 0.11 -4.88
N GLN A 37 6.03 1.02 -5.79
CA GLN A 37 6.42 0.90 -7.19
C GLN A 37 7.95 0.77 -7.32
N ILE A 38 8.71 1.62 -6.63
CA ILE A 38 10.18 1.66 -6.71
C ILE A 38 10.89 0.70 -5.76
N ALA A 39 10.17 0.03 -4.85
CA ALA A 39 10.75 -0.93 -3.93
C ALA A 39 11.39 -2.10 -4.69
N LYS A 40 12.32 -2.81 -4.05
CA LYS A 40 12.86 -4.05 -4.63
C LYS A 40 11.77 -5.14 -4.64
N PRO A 41 11.78 -6.06 -5.62
CA PRO A 41 10.92 -7.24 -5.58
C PRO A 41 11.19 -8.10 -4.33
N CYS A 42 10.15 -8.76 -3.84
CA CYS A 42 10.19 -9.64 -2.67
C CYS A 42 10.35 -11.10 -3.08
N ASN A 43 10.88 -11.98 -2.24
CA ASN A 43 11.12 -13.39 -2.61
C ASN A 43 10.07 -14.37 -2.11
N SER A 44 9.13 -13.89 -1.31
CA SER A 44 8.02 -14.66 -0.78
C SER A 44 6.79 -13.77 -0.57
N ASN A 45 5.63 -14.40 -0.47
CA ASN A 45 4.39 -13.71 -0.15
C ASN A 45 4.43 -12.97 1.21
N GLU A 46 5.05 -13.54 2.24
CA GLU A 46 5.18 -12.90 3.55
C GLU A 46 6.16 -11.72 3.51
N ASP A 47 7.25 -11.81 2.73
CA ASP A 47 8.16 -10.67 2.52
C ASP A 47 7.43 -9.51 1.83
N ALA A 48 6.59 -9.82 0.83
CA ALA A 48 5.79 -8.82 0.12
C ALA A 48 4.75 -8.18 1.05
N LEU A 49 4.04 -8.98 1.86
CA LEU A 49 3.11 -8.45 2.86
C LEU A 49 3.83 -7.54 3.87
N GLY A 50 5.01 -7.97 4.34
CA GLY A 50 5.87 -7.19 5.23
C GLY A 50 6.34 -5.88 4.63
N LEU A 51 6.77 -5.88 3.36
CA LEU A 51 7.13 -4.68 2.60
C LEU A 51 5.94 -3.72 2.48
N ILE A 52 4.79 -4.23 2.08
CA ILE A 52 3.54 -3.47 1.91
C ILE A 52 3.15 -2.79 3.23
N ASN A 53 3.22 -3.51 4.34
CA ASN A 53 2.86 -2.99 5.66
C ASN A 53 3.91 -1.99 6.19
N SER A 54 5.20 -2.30 6.04
CA SER A 54 6.28 -1.44 6.54
C SER A 54 6.35 -0.09 5.82
N ILE A 55 6.16 -0.06 4.50
CA ILE A 55 6.13 1.19 3.73
C ILE A 55 4.96 2.07 4.17
N LEU A 56 3.79 1.48 4.47
CA LEU A 56 2.66 2.26 4.98
C LEU A 56 3.00 2.86 6.35
N VAL A 57 3.57 2.09 7.26
CA VAL A 57 4.00 2.57 8.58
C VAL A 57 5.01 3.70 8.45
N GLU A 58 6.03 3.54 7.60
CA GLU A 58 7.05 4.56 7.37
C GLU A 58 6.44 5.89 6.88
N VAL A 59 5.54 5.82 5.89
CA VAL A 59 4.84 7.01 5.36
C VAL A 59 3.99 7.68 6.45
N GLU A 60 3.29 6.88 7.25
CA GLU A 60 2.43 7.40 8.32
C GLU A 60 3.24 8.05 9.44
N ASP A 61 4.35 7.42 9.85
CA ASP A 61 5.23 7.97 10.89
C ASP A 61 5.90 9.26 10.42
N CYS A 62 6.28 9.34 9.15
CA CYS A 62 6.89 10.54 8.59
C CYS A 62 5.92 11.70 8.37
N HIS A 63 4.66 11.41 7.99
CA HIS A 63 3.81 12.44 7.37
C HIS A 63 2.41 12.58 7.98
N SER A 64 1.97 11.68 8.86
CA SER A 64 0.62 11.78 9.42
C SER A 64 0.50 12.86 10.50
N GLY A 65 1.60 13.16 11.20
CA GLY A 65 1.59 13.97 12.42
C GLY A 65 0.88 13.29 13.61
N LEU A 66 0.56 12.00 13.50
CA LEU A 66 -0.20 11.23 14.48
C LEU A 66 0.60 10.02 14.96
N SER A 67 0.70 9.86 16.27
CA SER A 67 1.34 8.68 16.86
C SER A 67 0.56 7.40 16.53
N ALA A 68 1.30 6.32 16.32
CA ALA A 68 0.75 4.99 16.13
C ALA A 68 -0.07 4.55 17.35
N LYS A 69 -1.27 4.01 17.11
CA LYS A 69 -2.04 3.31 18.13
C LYS A 69 -1.79 1.81 18.03
N LYS A 70 -1.60 1.16 19.18
CA LYS A 70 -1.44 -0.29 19.27
C LYS A 70 -2.67 -1.06 18.76
N MET A 71 -3.86 -0.53 19.05
CA MET A 71 -5.14 -1.12 18.63
C MET A 71 -5.99 -0.02 18.00
N PRO A 72 -5.84 0.25 16.69
CA PRO A 72 -6.70 1.21 16.01
C PRO A 72 -8.13 0.66 15.98
N GLY A 73 -9.09 1.42 16.51
CA GLY A 73 -10.50 1.09 16.33
C GLY A 73 -10.95 1.26 14.88
N LEU A 74 -12.17 0.82 14.57
CA LEU A 74 -12.76 0.91 13.22
C LEU A 74 -13.01 2.36 12.76
N LYS A 75 -13.15 3.30 13.70
CA LYS A 75 -13.38 4.71 13.39
C LYS A 75 -12.10 5.35 12.87
N TYR A 76 -12.18 5.94 11.68
CA TYR A 76 -11.05 6.64 11.10
C TYR A 76 -10.58 7.78 12.01
N SER A 77 -9.31 7.73 12.41
CA SER A 77 -8.69 8.68 13.34
C SER A 77 -7.63 9.56 12.69
N GLY A 78 -7.62 9.67 11.35
CA GLY A 78 -6.63 10.46 10.60
C GLY A 78 -5.40 9.66 10.12
N ARG A 79 -4.98 8.63 10.85
CA ARG A 79 -3.86 7.72 10.49
C ARG A 79 -4.38 6.51 9.69
N MET A 80 -3.64 6.11 8.67
CA MET A 80 -3.82 4.84 7.95
C MET A 80 -3.08 3.73 8.69
N TYR A 81 -3.56 2.50 8.59
CA TYR A 81 -2.96 1.36 9.28
C TYR A 81 -2.79 0.19 8.30
N PRO A 82 -1.77 -0.65 8.51
CA PRO A 82 -1.62 -1.93 7.84
C PRO A 82 -2.88 -2.78 7.89
N VAL A 83 -2.99 -3.71 6.94
CA VAL A 83 -4.07 -4.70 6.97
C VAL A 83 -3.95 -5.51 8.26
N GLN A 84 -5.07 -5.68 8.96
CA GLN A 84 -5.14 -6.45 10.19
C GLN A 84 -5.35 -7.93 9.87
N ASP A 85 -4.90 -8.82 10.75
CA ASP A 85 -4.88 -10.28 10.49
C ASP A 85 -6.24 -10.88 10.16
N ASP A 86 -7.33 -10.32 10.71
CA ASP A 86 -8.71 -10.71 10.41
C ASP A 86 -9.15 -10.43 8.96
N PHE A 87 -8.41 -9.57 8.26
CA PHE A 87 -8.61 -9.26 6.83
C PHE A 87 -7.53 -9.86 5.92
N ILE A 88 -6.78 -10.84 6.42
CA ILE A 88 -5.75 -11.56 5.66
C ILE A 88 -6.16 -13.02 5.51
N ILE A 89 -6.35 -13.45 4.27
CA ILE A 89 -6.64 -14.84 3.91
C ILE A 89 -5.37 -15.44 3.31
N ARG A 90 -4.96 -16.59 3.84
CA ARG A 90 -3.82 -17.37 3.35
C ARG A 90 -4.35 -18.69 2.82
N GLU A 91 -4.23 -18.92 1.52
CA GLU A 91 -4.78 -20.12 0.88
C GLU A 91 -4.00 -20.43 -0.38
N ASN A 92 -3.75 -21.72 -0.68
CA ASN A 92 -3.13 -22.15 -1.94
C ASN A 92 -1.80 -21.43 -2.28
N GLY A 93 -0.99 -21.12 -1.25
CA GLY A 93 0.30 -20.43 -1.44
C GLY A 93 0.21 -18.93 -1.73
N LYS A 94 -0.99 -18.34 -1.77
CA LYS A 94 -1.19 -16.89 -1.94
C LYS A 94 -1.70 -16.23 -0.67
N ILE A 95 -1.46 -14.93 -0.58
CA ILE A 95 -2.05 -14.06 0.44
C ILE A 95 -3.04 -13.12 -0.24
N ILE A 96 -4.26 -13.06 0.29
CA ILE A 96 -5.27 -12.08 -0.09
C ILE A 96 -5.53 -11.19 1.11
N ALA A 97 -5.12 -9.92 1.04
CA ALA A 97 -5.27 -8.95 2.11
C ALA A 97 -6.26 -7.85 1.69
N ARG A 98 -7.18 -7.48 2.58
CA ARG A 98 -8.22 -6.47 2.29
C ARG A 98 -8.15 -5.30 3.24
N SER A 99 -8.10 -4.10 2.69
CA SER A 99 -8.34 -2.86 3.44
C SER A 99 -9.71 -2.26 3.08
N LYS A 100 -10.02 -1.08 3.63
CA LYS A 100 -11.26 -0.37 3.29
C LYS A 100 -11.36 0.01 1.80
N GLY A 101 -10.22 0.34 1.17
CA GLY A 101 -10.16 0.79 -0.21
C GLY A 101 -9.58 -0.24 -1.17
N ASN A 102 -8.69 -1.11 -0.69
CA ASN A 102 -7.85 -1.91 -1.57
C ASN A 102 -8.01 -3.41 -1.30
N GLU A 103 -7.91 -4.21 -2.36
CA GLU A 103 -7.64 -5.65 -2.29
C GLU A 103 -6.22 -5.89 -2.80
N ILE A 104 -5.47 -6.69 -2.07
CA ILE A 104 -4.07 -7.01 -2.36
C ILE A 104 -4.00 -8.51 -2.56
N ILE A 105 -3.50 -8.92 -3.72
CA ILE A 105 -3.21 -10.32 -4.02
C ILE A 105 -1.70 -10.45 -4.09
N ILE A 106 -1.15 -11.39 -3.34
CA ILE A 106 0.28 -11.66 -3.25
C ILE A 106 0.52 -13.13 -3.57
N GLU A 107 1.28 -13.39 -4.62
CA GLU A 107 1.65 -14.73 -5.06
C GLU A 107 2.82 -15.28 -4.23
N ASN A 108 2.99 -16.59 -4.25
CA ASN A 108 3.93 -17.30 -3.39
C ASN A 108 5.39 -16.82 -3.52
N ASP A 109 5.76 -16.38 -4.71
CA ASP A 109 7.09 -15.86 -5.03
C ASP A 109 7.30 -14.39 -4.60
N GLY A 110 6.27 -13.73 -4.08
CA GLY A 110 6.32 -12.33 -3.65
C GLY A 110 5.91 -11.32 -4.72
N ASP A 111 5.43 -11.77 -5.87
CA ASP A 111 4.73 -10.91 -6.81
C ASP A 111 3.40 -10.44 -6.20
N PHE A 112 2.99 -9.22 -6.47
CA PHE A 112 1.73 -8.70 -5.94
C PHE A 112 1.03 -7.71 -6.84
N VAL A 113 -0.29 -7.67 -6.71
CA VAL A 113 -1.16 -6.71 -7.36
C VAL A 113 -2.08 -6.07 -6.32
N ILE A 114 -2.20 -4.75 -6.38
CA ILE A 114 -3.13 -3.97 -5.56
C ILE A 114 -4.24 -3.43 -6.46
N PHE A 115 -5.48 -3.69 -6.09
CA PHE A 115 -6.68 -3.24 -6.79
C PHE A 115 -7.46 -2.24 -5.93
N ASP A 116 -8.12 -1.27 -6.57
CA ASP A 116 -9.23 -0.57 -5.94
C ASP A 116 -10.42 -1.53 -5.83
N ARG A 117 -11.04 -1.61 -4.65
CA ARG A 117 -12.13 -2.56 -4.40
C ARG A 117 -13.43 -2.19 -5.10
N TYR A 118 -13.65 -0.91 -5.39
CA TYR A 118 -14.88 -0.41 -5.96
C TYR A 118 -14.79 -0.39 -7.50
N THR A 119 -13.69 0.12 -8.06
CA THR A 119 -13.52 0.22 -9.52
C THR A 119 -12.94 -1.04 -10.14
N ARG A 120 -12.29 -1.91 -9.34
CA ARG A 120 -11.52 -3.08 -9.79
C ARG A 120 -10.31 -2.72 -10.67
N GLU A 121 -9.94 -1.45 -10.72
CA GLU A 121 -8.75 -1.00 -11.41
C GLU A 121 -7.49 -1.44 -10.66
N ILE A 122 -6.47 -1.81 -11.41
CA ILE A 122 -5.14 -2.06 -10.86
C ILE A 122 -4.56 -0.71 -10.45
N ILE A 123 -3.99 -0.64 -9.25
CA ILE A 123 -3.28 0.55 -8.74
C ILE A 123 -1.78 0.32 -8.86
N ILE A 124 -1.31 -0.87 -8.45
CA ILE A 124 0.08 -1.30 -8.51
C ILE A 124 0.11 -2.74 -8.98
N SER A 125 1.03 -3.05 -9.89
CA SER A 125 1.39 -4.42 -10.26
C SER A 125 2.90 -4.53 -10.16
N LYS A 126 3.38 -5.41 -9.28
CA LYS A 126 4.81 -5.67 -9.10
C LYS A 126 5.08 -7.15 -9.33
N ILE A 127 5.70 -7.40 -10.47
CA ILE A 127 6.04 -8.72 -11.01
C ILE A 127 7.55 -8.70 -11.23
N LYS A 128 8.24 -9.79 -10.91
CA LYS A 128 9.69 -9.93 -11.12
C LYS A 128 10.12 -10.00 -12.58
#